data_AF-A0A232LTZ1-F1
#
_entry.id   AF-A0A232LTZ1-F1
#
_cell.length_a   1.000
_cell.length_b   1.000
_cell.length_c   1.000
_cell.angle_alpha   90.00
_cell.angle_beta   90.00
_cell.angle_gamma   90.00
#
_symmetry.space_group_name_H-M   'P 1'
#
loop_
_entity.id
_entity.type
_entity.pdbx_description
1 polymer ?
#
loop_
_entity_poly.entity_id
_entity_poly.type
_entity_poly.pdbx_seq_one_letter_code
_entity_poly.pdbx_strand_id
1 'polypeptide(L)'
;DGRYLKTDRGLLCLNSGSPDTRLYQGLSIWAIFVNNEWVTQDGQNLLWLPPDYRATCAALFGNMLVLGHASGQVTFVEFVSS
;
A
#
# COMPACT_ATOMS: atom_id res chain seq x y z
N ASP A 1 10.53 -15.85 10.54
CA ASP A 1 9.62 -15.70 11.70
C ASP A 1 8.13 -15.65 11.36
N GLY A 2 7.71 -15.67 10.08
CA GLY A 2 6.31 -15.98 9.70
C GLY A 2 5.23 -14.97 10.12
N ARG A 3 5.60 -13.79 10.63
CA ARG A 3 4.65 -12.78 11.14
C ARG A 3 4.13 -11.81 10.07
N TYR A 4 4.62 -11.93 8.84
CA TYR A 4 4.25 -11.07 7.71
C TYR A 4 4.19 -11.86 6.41
N LEU A 5 3.24 -11.49 5.55
CA LEU A 5 3.13 -11.95 4.17
C LEU A 5 3.59 -10.83 3.26
N LYS A 6 4.64 -11.07 2.47
CA LYS A 6 5.00 -10.17 1.38
C LYS A 6 4.14 -10.50 0.18
N THR A 7 3.26 -9.58 -0.14
CA THR A 7 2.41 -9.64 -1.32
C THR A 7 2.94 -8.65 -2.36
N ASP A 8 2.47 -8.79 -3.60
CA ASP A 8 2.57 -7.76 -4.62
C ASP A 8 1.98 -6.41 -4.14
N ARG A 9 1.02 -6.47 -3.21
CA ARG A 9 0.36 -5.32 -2.58
C ARG A 9 1.07 -4.79 -1.33
N GLY A 10 2.29 -5.23 -1.05
CA GLY A 10 3.06 -4.82 0.13
C GLY A 10 3.07 -5.87 1.24
N LEU A 11 3.43 -5.45 2.46
CA LEU A 11 3.55 -6.32 3.62
C LEU A 11 2.23 -6.40 4.39
N LEU A 12 1.66 -7.59 4.50
CA LEU A 12 0.49 -7.86 5.34
C LEU A 12 0.93 -8.51 6.65
N CYS A 13 0.74 -7.83 7.78
CA CYS A 13 1.05 -8.36 9.10
C CYS A 13 -0.03 -9.34 9.58
N LEU A 14 0.37 -10.52 10.03
CA LEU A 14 -0.52 -11.52 10.63
C LEU A 14 -0.37 -11.44 12.15
N ASN A 15 -1.30 -10.77 12.83
CA ASN A 15 -1.23 -10.59 14.28
C ASN A 15 -1.34 -11.92 15.03
N SER A 16 -0.33 -12.28 15.84
CA SER A 16 -0.50 -13.17 17.00
C SER A 16 0.27 -12.64 18.23
N GLY A 17 -0.36 -11.70 18.95
CA GLY A 17 -0.24 -11.56 20.40
C GLY A 17 1.14 -11.43 21.10
N SER A 18 2.16 -10.78 20.51
CA SER A 18 3.46 -10.54 21.19
C SER A 18 3.68 -9.05 21.54
N PRO A 19 4.33 -8.67 22.65
CA PRO A 19 4.59 -7.25 22.98
C PRO A 19 5.45 -6.48 21.96
N ASP A 20 6.19 -7.16 21.07
CA ASP A 20 6.87 -6.54 19.91
C ASP A 20 5.89 -5.85 18.93
N THR A 21 4.60 -6.16 19.04
CA THR A 21 3.55 -5.68 18.14
C THR A 21 3.46 -4.15 18.07
N ARG A 22 3.95 -3.38 19.05
CA ARG A 22 3.91 -1.90 18.98
C ARG A 22 4.88 -1.28 17.98
N LEU A 23 6.07 -1.87 17.79
CA LEU A 23 7.04 -1.38 16.81
C LEU A 23 6.63 -1.76 15.38
N TYR A 24 5.92 -2.88 15.24
CA TYR A 24 5.42 -3.35 13.94
C TYR A 24 3.97 -2.95 13.64
N GLN A 25 3.21 -2.45 14.62
CA GLN A 25 1.99 -1.67 14.41
C GLN A 25 2.32 -0.30 13.79
N GLY A 26 3.51 0.25 14.09
CA GLY A 26 4.07 1.40 13.37
C GLY A 26 4.54 1.08 11.95
N LEU A 27 4.79 -0.20 11.63
CA LEU A 27 5.08 -0.70 10.27
C LEU A 27 3.86 -1.30 9.56
N SER A 28 2.76 -1.52 10.27
CA SER A 28 1.40 -1.53 9.72
C SER A 28 1.03 -0.10 9.36
N ILE A 29 1.88 0.51 8.54
CA ILE A 29 1.68 1.79 7.91
C ILE A 29 0.49 1.54 7.01
N TRP A 30 -0.69 1.83 7.56
CA TRP A 30 -1.84 2.33 6.82
C TRP A 30 -2.07 1.52 5.56
N ALA A 31 -2.81 0.41 5.64
CA ALA A 31 -2.81 -0.57 4.55
C ALA A 31 -3.30 0.11 3.25
N ILE A 32 -2.34 0.48 2.39
CA ILE A 32 -2.61 1.24 1.17
C ILE A 32 -2.99 0.24 0.10
N PHE A 33 -4.21 0.37 -0.43
CA PHE A 33 -4.72 -0.48 -1.48
C PHE A 33 -5.13 0.34 -2.69
N VAL A 34 -4.88 -0.20 -3.88
CA VAL A 34 -5.42 0.37 -5.12
C VAL A 34 -6.68 -0.42 -5.48
N ASN A 35 -7.82 0.25 -5.42
CA ASN A 35 -9.12 -0.26 -5.83
C ASN A 35 -9.61 0.51 -7.06
N ASN A 36 -9.18 0.05 -8.24
CA ASN A 36 -9.56 0.54 -9.57
C ASN A 36 -9.41 2.07 -9.77
N GLU A 37 -10.33 2.85 -9.22
CA GLU A 37 -10.41 4.32 -9.31
C GLU A 37 -9.87 5.02 -8.07
N TRP A 38 -9.52 4.29 -7.01
CA TRP A 38 -9.13 4.86 -5.73
C TRP A 38 -7.86 4.21 -5.20
N VAL A 39 -6.95 5.04 -4.70
CA VAL A 39 -6.01 4.64 -3.65
C VAL A 39 -6.74 4.82 -2.34
N THR A 40 -6.82 3.73 -1.59
CA THR A 40 -7.49 3.65 -0.30
C THR A 40 -6.50 3.31 0.78
N GLN A 41 -6.85 3.67 2.00
CA GLN A 41 -6.04 3.43 3.17
C GLN A 41 -6.95 3.08 4.33
N ASP A 42 -6.73 1.91 4.93
CA ASP A 42 -7.60 1.38 5.99
C ASP A 42 -9.10 1.39 5.61
N GLY A 43 -9.39 1.19 4.33
CA GLY A 43 -10.75 1.20 3.76
C GLY A 43 -11.31 2.59 3.43
N GLN A 44 -10.58 3.67 3.69
CA GLN A 44 -10.97 5.03 3.33
C GLN A 44 -10.34 5.47 2.01
N ASN A 45 -11.11 6.19 1.18
CA ASN A 45 -10.63 6.76 -0.08
C ASN A 45 -9.68 7.94 0.19
N LEU A 46 -8.43 7.82 -0.28
CA LEU A 46 -7.39 8.83 -0.06
C LEU A 46 -7.11 9.64 -1.33
N LEU A 47 -6.96 8.96 -2.47
CA LEU A 47 -6.64 9.59 -3.75
C LEU A 47 -7.49 8.97 -4.86
N TRP A 48 -8.18 9.81 -5.62
CA TRP A 48 -8.86 9.39 -6.83
C TRP A 48 -7.87 9.28 -7.99
N LEU A 49 -7.98 8.22 -8.79
CA LEU A 49 -7.17 7.97 -9.97
C LEU A 49 -7.97 8.30 -11.24
N PRO A 50 -7.56 9.33 -12.01
CA PRO A 50 -8.10 9.57 -13.34
C PRO A 50 -7.95 8.34 -14.24
N PRO A 51 -8.78 8.19 -15.30
CA PRO A 51 -8.74 7.03 -16.19
C PRO A 51 -7.33 6.66 -16.68
N ASP A 52 -6.52 7.64 -17.08
CA ASP A 52 -5.16 7.44 -17.60
C ASP A 52 -4.15 6.97 -16.54
N TYR A 53 -4.48 7.17 -15.25
CA TYR A 53 -3.65 6.81 -14.09
C TYR A 53 -4.16 5.55 -13.38
N ARG A 54 -5.17 4.87 -13.92
CA ARG A 54 -5.61 3.60 -13.33
C ARG A 54 -4.50 2.56 -13.45
N ALA A 55 -4.23 1.90 -12.34
CA ALA A 55 -3.15 0.94 -12.24
C ALA A 55 -3.61 -0.43 -12.73
N THR A 56 -2.78 -1.07 -13.55
CA THR A 56 -2.91 -2.49 -13.91
C THR A 56 -2.15 -3.38 -12.93
N CYS A 57 -1.10 -2.84 -12.34
CA CYS A 57 -0.36 -3.42 -11.23
C CYS A 57 0.09 -2.31 -10.27
N ALA A 58 0.29 -2.66 -9.01
CA ALA A 58 0.77 -1.74 -8.00
C ALA A 58 1.75 -2.46 -7.07
N ALA A 59 2.69 -1.72 -6.52
CA ALA A 59 3.62 -2.20 -5.50
C ALA A 59 3.78 -1.14 -4.41
N LEU A 60 3.84 -1.57 -3.16
CA LEU A 60 4.09 -0.70 -2.01
C LEU A 60 5.44 -1.04 -1.39
N PHE A 61 6.30 -0.03 -1.25
CA PHE A 61 7.60 -0.15 -0.59
C PHE A 61 7.78 1.00 0.40
N GLY A 62 7.74 0.69 1.69
CA GLY A 62 7.75 1.72 2.74
C GLY A 62 6.52 2.62 2.63
N ASN A 63 6.74 3.92 2.46
CA ASN A 63 5.71 4.93 2.22
C ASN A 63 5.50 5.26 0.73
N MET A 64 6.13 4.53 -0.17
CA MET A 64 6.08 4.77 -1.61
C MET A 64 5.18 3.75 -2.29
N LEU A 65 4.13 4.23 -2.95
CA LEU A 65 3.26 3.47 -3.84
C LEU A 65 3.72 3.65 -5.29
N VAL A 66 3.95 2.54 -5.97
CA VAL A 66 4.35 2.49 -7.38
C VAL A 66 3.20 1.90 -8.18
N LEU A 67 2.75 2.59 -9.22
CA LEU A 67 1.65 2.20 -10.10
C LEU A 67 2.16 1.93 -11.51
N GLY A 68 1.85 0.76 -12.06
CA GLY A 68 2.07 0.45 -13.47
C GLY A 68 0.79 0.62 -14.28
N HIS A 69 0.87 1.34 -15.40
CA HIS A 69 -0.28 1.66 -16.24
C HIS A 69 -0.33 0.82 -17.52
N ALA A 70 -1.52 0.69 -18.12
CA ALA A 70 -1.71 -0.02 -19.39
C ALA A 70 -0.88 0.57 -20.55
N SER A 71 -0.54 1.86 -20.46
CA SER A 71 0.34 2.56 -21.42
C SER A 71 1.82 2.19 -21.27
N GLY A 72 2.20 1.41 -20.24
CA GLY A 72 3.59 1.12 -19.88
C GLY A 72 4.26 2.19 -19.02
N GLN A 73 3.57 3.31 -18.74
CA GLN A 73 4.06 4.32 -17.81
C GLN A 73 4.08 3.81 -16.37
N VAL A 74 4.95 4.40 -15.55
CA VAL A 74 5.06 4.10 -14.12
C VAL A 74 4.93 5.39 -13.32
N THR A 75 4.01 5.41 -12.36
CA THR A 75 3.81 6.55 -11.45
C THR A 75 4.29 6.19 -10.05
N PHE A 76 4.98 7.14 -9.42
CA PHE A 76 5.50 7.04 -8.06
C PHE A 76 4.76 8.04 -7.16
N VAL A 77 4.20 7.55 -6.06
CA VAL A 77 3.46 8.35 -5.08
C VAL A 77 4.08 8.12 -3.71
N GLU A 78 4.59 9.18 -3.08
CA GLU A 78 5.12 9.12 -1.73
C GLU A 78 4.11 9.70 -0.74
N PHE A 79 3.82 8.96 0.32
CA PHE A 79 3.00 9.43 1.43
C PHE A 79 3.89 9.96 2.54
N VAL A 80 3.76 11.25 2.85
CA VAL A 80 4.45 11.88 3.98
C VAL A 80 3.46 12.03 5.13
N SER A 81 3.82 11.47 6.28
CA SER A 81 3.12 11.72 7.55
C SER A 81 3.76 12.94 8.20
N SER A 82 2.98 14.01 8.41
CA SER A 82 3.38 15.19 9.18
C SER A 82 3.36 14.94 10.68
#